data_AF-A0A7X1NVW9-F1
#
_entry.id   AF-A0A7X1NVW9-F1
#
_cell.length_a   1.000
_cell.length_b   1.000
_cell.length_c   1.000
_cell.angle_alpha   90.00
_cell.angle_beta   90.00
_cell.angle_gamma   90.00
#
_symmetry.space_group_name_H-M   'P 1'
#
loop_
_entity.id
_entity.type
_entity.pdbx_description
1 polymer ?
#
loop_
_entity_poly.entity_id
_entity_poly.type
_entity_poly.pdbx_seq_one_letter_code
_entity_poly.pdbx_strand_id
1 'polypeptide(L)'
;MPARIRIYGQEATFTQGCWACDDETLQAMLQALADPRATSHEAELKHARYAAGRFGGLVAVGDLWEAAPLPEPEIRMEDIAPAGRPQAAGWLSFLRKRR
;
A
#
# COMPACT_ATOMS: atom_id res chain seq x y z
N MET A 1 -8.74 -17.75 -10.02
CA MET A 1 -10.06 -17.12 -9.87
C MET A 1 -9.87 -15.62 -9.77
N PRO A 2 -10.75 -14.80 -10.34
CA PRO A 2 -10.63 -13.35 -10.23
C PRO A 2 -10.83 -12.93 -8.77
N ALA A 3 -10.07 -11.94 -8.31
CA ALA A 3 -10.12 -11.48 -6.93
C ALA A 3 -11.37 -10.61 -6.71
N ARG A 4 -12.09 -10.82 -5.60
CA ARG A 4 -13.33 -10.10 -5.30
C ARG A 4 -13.20 -9.33 -4.00
N ILE A 5 -13.73 -8.12 -3.99
CA ILE A 5 -13.78 -7.24 -2.82
C ILE A 5 -15.19 -6.70 -2.62
N ARG A 6 -15.48 -6.24 -1.40
CA ARG A 6 -16.70 -5.52 -1.07
C ARG A 6 -16.37 -4.24 -0.32
N ILE A 7 -16.79 -3.10 -0.85
CA ILE A 7 -16.56 -1.77 -0.27
C ILE A 7 -17.90 -1.03 -0.25
N TYR A 8 -18.28 -0.47 0.89
CA TYR A 8 -19.56 0.26 1.07
C TYR A 8 -20.82 -0.52 0.61
N GLY A 9 -20.79 -1.86 0.73
CA GLY A 9 -21.87 -2.73 0.30
C GLY A 9 -21.87 -3.09 -1.20
N GLN A 10 -20.99 -2.48 -2.00
CA GLN A 10 -20.82 -2.77 -3.42
C GLN A 10 -19.74 -3.82 -3.63
N GLU A 11 -19.96 -4.75 -4.56
CA GLU A 11 -18.97 -5.74 -4.95
C GLU A 11 -18.17 -5.27 -6.17
N ALA A 12 -16.87 -5.56 -6.14
CA ALA A 12 -15.99 -5.31 -7.27
C ALA A 12 -15.10 -6.53 -7.50
N THR A 13 -14.76 -6.75 -8.76
CA THR A 13 -13.91 -7.85 -9.21
C THR A 13 -12.67 -7.29 -9.88
N PHE A 14 -11.50 -7.80 -9.49
CA PHE A 14 -10.23 -7.52 -10.14
C PHE A 14 -9.75 -8.73 -10.93
N THR A 15 -9.44 -8.50 -12.19
CA THR A 15 -8.94 -9.54 -13.09
C THR A 15 -8.02 -8.90 -14.12
N GLN A 16 -6.86 -9.50 -14.34
CA GLN A 16 -5.89 -9.11 -15.38
C GLN A 16 -5.59 -7.60 -15.40
N GLY A 17 -5.42 -6.98 -14.23
CA GLY A 17 -5.09 -5.56 -14.14
C GLY A 17 -6.28 -4.60 -14.20
N CYS A 18 -7.51 -5.10 -14.32
CA CYS A 18 -8.71 -4.28 -14.48
C CYS A 18 -9.72 -4.52 -13.35
N TRP A 19 -10.37 -3.44 -12.92
CA TRP A 19 -11.51 -3.50 -12.02
C TRP A 19 -12.81 -3.53 -12.80
N ALA A 20 -13.79 -4.27 -12.28
CA ALA A 20 -15.17 -4.24 -12.70
C ALA A 20 -16.08 -4.09 -11.46
N CYS A 21 -16.95 -3.09 -11.48
CA CYS A 21 -17.92 -2.79 -10.43
C CYS A 21 -19.15 -2.13 -11.07
N ASP A 22 -20.34 -2.43 -10.57
CA ASP A 22 -21.60 -1.88 -11.07
C ASP A 22 -21.79 -0.40 -10.65
N ASP A 23 -21.17 0.02 -9.55
CA ASP A 23 -21.18 1.42 -9.09
C ASP A 23 -20.07 2.22 -9.77
N GLU A 24 -20.44 3.24 -10.54
CA GLU A 24 -19.49 4.05 -11.33
C GLU A 24 -18.49 4.83 -10.45
N THR A 25 -18.94 5.27 -9.27
CA THR A 25 -18.09 6.05 -8.36
C THR A 25 -17.00 5.16 -7.76
N LEU A 26 -17.39 3.99 -7.27
CA LEU A 26 -16.46 2.99 -6.76
C LEU A 26 -15.55 2.45 -7.86
N GLN A 27 -16.06 2.23 -9.07
CA GLN A 27 -15.27 1.85 -10.23
C GLN A 27 -14.15 2.89 -10.49
N ALA A 28 -14.49 4.18 -10.51
CA ALA A 28 -13.50 5.24 -10.71
C ALA A 28 -12.43 5.27 -9.60
N MET A 29 -12.85 5.12 -8.33
CA MET A 29 -11.94 5.06 -7.19
C MET A 29 -10.98 3.87 -7.28
N LEU A 30 -11.50 2.68 -7.63
CA LEU A 30 -10.69 1.47 -7.77
C LEU A 30 -9.76 1.53 -8.98
N GLN A 31 -10.19 2.14 -10.08
CA GLN A 31 -9.37 2.32 -11.27
C GLN A 31 -8.14 3.20 -10.99
N ALA A 32 -8.24 4.17 -10.07
CA ALA A 32 -7.10 4.97 -9.63
C ALA A 32 -6.03 4.15 -8.91
N LEU A 33 -6.40 2.99 -8.35
CA LEU A 33 -5.48 2.03 -7.74
C LEU A 33 -5.09 0.89 -8.68
N ALA A 34 -5.59 0.80 -9.92
CA ALA A 34 -5.37 -0.36 -10.77
C ALA A 34 -3.87 -0.61 -11.05
N ASP A 35 -3.40 -1.84 -10.82
CA ASP A 35 -2.07 -2.29 -11.23
C ASP A 35 -2.17 -3.21 -12.46
N PRO A 36 -1.85 -2.72 -13.68
CA PRO A 36 -1.91 -3.53 -14.89
C PRO A 36 -0.90 -4.70 -14.91
N ARG A 37 0.07 -4.72 -13.99
CA ARG A 37 1.09 -5.77 -13.89
C ARG A 37 0.61 -6.96 -13.07
N ALA A 38 -0.45 -6.80 -12.27
CA ALA A 38 -1.01 -7.84 -11.43
C ALA A 38 -1.88 -8.81 -12.26
N THR A 39 -1.20 -9.70 -12.99
CA THR A 39 -1.84 -10.66 -13.92
C THR A 39 -1.85 -12.11 -13.41
N SER A 40 -1.07 -12.41 -12.37
CA SER A 40 -1.10 -13.72 -11.70
C SER A 40 -2.18 -13.73 -10.62
N HIS A 41 -2.73 -14.91 -10.31
CA HIS A 41 -3.77 -15.04 -9.29
C HIS A 41 -3.32 -14.51 -7.92
N GLU A 42 -2.08 -14.78 -7.52
CA GLU A 42 -1.53 -14.27 -6.27
C GLU A 42 -1.38 -12.74 -6.29
N ALA A 43 -0.95 -12.17 -7.42
CA ALA A 43 -0.83 -10.73 -7.58
C ALA A 43 -2.19 -10.03 -7.56
N GLU A 44 -3.20 -10.62 -8.22
CA GLU A 44 -4.58 -10.12 -8.19
C GLU A 44 -5.15 -10.10 -6.77
N LEU A 45 -4.96 -11.20 -6.01
CA LEU A 45 -5.40 -11.27 -4.62
C LEU A 45 -4.66 -10.27 -3.72
N LYS A 46 -3.34 -10.12 -3.91
CA LYS A 46 -2.55 -9.12 -3.19
C LYS A 46 -3.07 -7.71 -3.48
N HIS A 47 -3.35 -7.42 -4.75
CA HIS A 47 -3.88 -6.13 -5.19
C HIS A 47 -5.27 -5.85 -4.59
N ALA A 48 -6.16 -6.83 -4.65
CA ALA A 48 -7.49 -6.75 -4.08
C ALA A 48 -7.45 -6.50 -2.57
N ARG A 49 -6.57 -7.20 -1.84
CA ARG A 49 -6.36 -6.96 -0.40
C ARG A 49 -5.89 -5.54 -0.12
N TYR A 50 -4.94 -5.02 -0.89
CA TYR A 50 -4.47 -3.65 -0.76
C TYR A 50 -5.60 -2.64 -1.00
N ALA A 51 -6.35 -2.78 -2.09
CA ALA A 51 -7.45 -1.88 -2.45
C ALA A 51 -8.58 -1.91 -1.42
N ALA A 52 -8.99 -3.10 -0.97
CA ALA A 52 -9.98 -3.25 0.10
C ALA A 52 -9.48 -2.61 1.40
N GLY A 53 -8.24 -2.89 1.81
CA GLY A 53 -7.65 -2.33 3.03
C GLY A 53 -7.59 -0.79 3.01
N ARG A 54 -7.23 -0.20 1.87
CA ARG A 54 -7.16 1.25 1.65
C ARG A 54 -8.50 1.94 1.91
N PHE A 55 -9.61 1.28 1.61
CA PHE A 55 -10.97 1.80 1.73
C PHE A 55 -11.79 1.16 2.87
N GLY A 56 -11.16 0.36 3.75
CA GLY A 56 -11.84 -0.29 4.87
C GLY A 56 -12.87 -1.36 4.46
N GLY A 57 -12.62 -2.05 3.35
CA GLY A 57 -13.49 -3.07 2.78
C GLY A 57 -13.18 -4.50 3.20
N LEU A 58 -13.89 -5.43 2.55
CA LEU A 58 -13.74 -6.87 2.70
C LEU A 58 -13.13 -7.49 1.44
N VAL A 59 -12.44 -8.61 1.59
CA VAL A 59 -11.90 -9.43 0.50
C VAL A 59 -12.50 -10.84 0.58
N ALA A 60 -12.80 -11.44 -0.57
CA ALA A 60 -13.30 -12.80 -0.62
C ALA A 60 -12.16 -13.81 -0.37
N VAL A 61 -12.37 -14.72 0.58
CA VAL A 61 -11.46 -15.83 0.92
C VAL A 61 -12.27 -17.12 0.95
N GLY A 62 -12.21 -17.88 -0.15
CA GLY A 62 -13.14 -19.00 -0.36
C GLY A 62 -14.59 -18.50 -0.44
N ASP A 63 -15.46 -19.04 0.41
CA ASP A 63 -16.88 -18.65 0.50
C ASP A 63 -17.15 -17.54 1.53
N LEU A 64 -16.11 -17.05 2.22
CA LEU A 64 -16.22 -16.05 3.27
C LEU A 64 -15.70 -14.68 2.82
N TRP A 65 -16.17 -13.66 3.52
CA TRP A 65 -15.68 -12.28 3.40
C TRP A 65 -14.90 -11.91 4.64
N GLU A 66 -13.64 -11.54 4.47
CA GLU A 66 -12.75 -11.15 5.56
C GLU A 66 -12.40 -9.67 5.47
N ALA A 67 -12.27 -9.00 6.62
CA ALA A 67 -11.83 -7.62 6.65
C ALA A 67 -10.39 -7.50 6.15
N ALA A 68 -10.17 -6.66 5.15
CA ALA A 68 -8.83 -6.42 4.65
C ALA A 68 -8.04 -5.56 5.66
N PRO A 69 -6.82 -5.95 6.03
CA PRO A 69 -6.00 -5.14 6.92
C PRO A 69 -5.64 -3.82 6.23
N LEU A 70 -5.47 -2.75 7.02
CA LEU A 70 -4.96 -1.48 6.50
C LEU A 70 -3.57 -1.72 5.87
N PRO A 71 -3.33 -1.26 4.63
CA PRO A 71 -2.04 -1.44 3.98
C PRO A 71 -0.94 -0.72 4.77
N GLU A 72 0.27 -1.27 4.70
CA GLU A 72 1.44 -0.62 5.31
C GLU A 72 1.65 0.78 4.71
N PRO A 73 2.09 1.76 5.51
CA PRO A 73 2.39 3.09 5.01
C PRO A 73 3.56 3.03 4.01
N GLU A 74 3.37 3.68 2.86
CA GLU A 74 4.37 3.73 1.78
C GLU A 74 5.61 4.56 2.14
N ILE A 75 5.49 5.44 3.13
CA ILE A 75 6.59 6.26 3.66
C ILE A 75 6.54 6.19 5.18
N ARG A 76 7.63 5.76 5.79
CA ARG A 76 7.82 5.76 7.24
C ARG A 76 8.56 7.03 7.65
N MET A 77 8.39 7.46 8.91
CA MET A 77 9.17 8.60 9.43
C MET A 77 10.67 8.33 9.37
N GLU A 78 11.07 7.06 9.51
CA GLU A 78 12.47 6.64 9.36
C GLU A 78 13.05 6.93 7.97
N ASP A 79 12.23 6.95 6.92
CA ASP A 79 12.67 7.22 5.55
C ASP A 79 12.94 8.71 5.28
N ILE A 80 12.32 9.58 6.10
CA ILE A 80 12.40 11.04 5.97
C ILE A 80 13.45 11.62 6.93
N ALA A 81 13.72 10.93 8.05
CA ALA A 81 14.65 11.42 9.05
C ALA A 81 16.07 11.55 8.45
N PRO A 82 16.71 12.73 8.51
CA PRO A 82 18.10 12.84 8.10
C PRO A 82 18.91 11.91 9.01
N ALA A 83 19.56 10.90 8.41
CA ALA A 83 20.48 10.02 9.12
C ALA A 83 21.46 10.93 9.86
N GLY A 84 21.31 11.04 11.18
CA GLY A 84 22.04 11.99 11.99
C GLY A 84 23.52 11.73 11.81
N ARG A 85 24.19 12.51 10.96
CA ARG A 85 25.64 12.59 10.97
C ARG A 85 25.96 13.40 12.22
N PRO A 86 26.59 12.83 13.25
CA PRO A 86 27.26 13.66 14.23
C PRO A 86 28.39 14.36 13.47
N GLN A 87 28.13 15.58 13.01
CA GLN A 87 29.18 16.47 12.57
C GLN A 87 29.91 16.84 13.86
N ALA A 88 30.95 16.05 14.18
CA ALA A 88 31.84 16.36 15.28
C ALA A 88 32.29 17.80 15.08
N ALA A 89 31.82 18.69 15.95
CA ALA A 89 32.24 20.08 16.03
C ALA A 89 33.71 20.11 16.50
N GLY A 90 34.61 19.78 15.58
CA GLY A 90 36.04 19.66 15.81
C GLY A 90 36.76 21.00 15.72
N TRP A 91 36.23 22.06 16.32
CA TRP A 91 37.01 23.28 16.51
C TRP A 91 38.10 23.12 17.61
N LEU A 92 37.97 22.08 18.44
CA LEU A 92 38.91 21.78 19.54
C LEU A 92 40.15 20.94 19.11
N SER A 93 40.26 20.50 17.84
CA SER A 93 41.42 19.74 17.38
C SER A 93 42.68 20.60 17.19
N PHE A 94 42.54 21.93 17.13
CA PHE A 94 43.64 22.86 16.92
C PHE A 94 44.46 23.21 18.17
N LEU A 95 44.00 22.87 19.39
CA LEU A 95 44.70 23.21 20.63
C LEU A 95 45.72 22.16 21.11
N ARG A 96 45.87 21.01 20.44
CA ARG A 96 46.75 19.92 20.91
C ARG A 96 48.14 19.89 20.23
N LYS A 97 48.71 21.06 19.91
CA LYS A 97 50.10 21.16 19.44
C LYS A 97 50.85 22.25 20.21
N ARG A 98 51.30 21.93 21.43
CA ARG A 98 52.52 22.42 22.10
C ARG A 98 52.61 21.89 23.53
N ARG A 99 53.39 20.82 23.72
CA ARG A 99 54.41 20.65 24.76
C ARG A 99 55.23 19.42 24.42
#